data_AF-A0A0T2IFG4-F1
#
_entry.id   AF-A0A0T2IFG4-F1
#
_cell.length_a   1.000
_cell.length_b   1.000
_cell.length_c   1.000
_cell.angle_alpha   90.00
_cell.angle_beta   90.00
_cell.angle_gamma   90.00
#
_symmetry.space_group_name_H-M   'P 1'
#
loop_
_entity.id
_entity.type
_entity.pdbx_description
1 polymer ?
#
loop_
_entity_poly.entity_id
_entity_poly.type
_entity_poly.pdbx_seq_one_letter_code
_entity_poly.pdbx_strand_id
1 'polypeptide(L)'
;MSESTSVVVEGRKLKLTSLDKLLFPSTETTKGEVLNYYAQVADVLLPHLASRPLTRVRWPHGTGDQSFFEKNLPSGAPSWLPRVRIDDVTYPLVEDLAQLTYLVNLNSIELHVPQWRIDEDGNRLHPDRLVIDLDPGTGAGLRECAQVAVMVRDRLSELGLELFPVTSGSKGMQLYAGLPGDLSSDQTRDLAQQLAQELTKKHPDLVVWKMTKSLRPGKIFLDWSQNVAAKTTICPYSLRGKETPTVAAPRTWDEVEAGAAGKKLEQLMFDEVLDRLDADGDLVADLL
;
A
#
# COMPACT_ATOMS: atom_id res chain seq x y z
N MET A 1 16.70 3.51 30.62
CA MET A 1 15.28 3.16 30.33
C MET A 1 14.84 4.07 29.22
N SER A 2 14.23 3.57 28.14
CA SER A 2 13.69 4.46 27.12
C SER A 2 12.56 5.29 27.74
N GLU A 3 12.55 6.58 27.45
CA GLU A 3 11.47 7.46 27.87
C GLU A 3 10.14 6.96 27.28
N SER A 4 9.08 7.04 28.07
CA SER A 4 7.80 6.49 27.70
C SER A 4 6.66 7.41 28.11
N THR A 5 5.74 7.63 27.20
CA THR A 5 4.57 8.49 27.38
C THR A 5 3.31 7.64 27.39
N SER A 6 2.46 7.82 28.39
CA SER A 6 1.13 7.20 28.39
C SER A 6 0.15 8.13 27.68
N VAL A 7 -0.55 7.62 26.68
CA VAL A 7 -1.59 8.34 25.93
C VAL A 7 -2.90 7.58 26.00
N VAL A 8 -4.02 8.27 25.79
CA VAL A 8 -5.33 7.66 25.60
C VAL A 8 -5.75 7.90 24.15
N VAL A 9 -5.98 6.83 23.41
CA VAL A 9 -6.40 6.86 22.00
C VAL A 9 -7.66 6.01 21.89
N GLU A 10 -8.77 6.57 21.40
CA GLU A 10 -10.06 5.87 21.33
C GLU A 10 -10.45 5.17 22.65
N GLY A 11 -10.28 5.89 23.77
CA GLY A 11 -10.56 5.36 25.12
C GLY A 11 -9.57 4.31 25.65
N ARG A 12 -8.53 3.94 24.88
CA ARG A 12 -7.54 2.93 25.27
C ARG A 12 -6.24 3.57 25.72
N LYS A 13 -5.73 3.13 26.87
CA LYS A 13 -4.42 3.59 27.39
C LYS A 13 -3.28 2.85 26.68
N LEU A 14 -2.46 3.58 25.93
CA LEU A 14 -1.27 3.07 25.24
C LEU A 14 0.01 3.66 25.85
N LYS A 15 1.07 2.84 25.88
CA LYS A 15 2.41 3.29 26.28
C LYS A 15 3.27 3.46 25.03
N LEU A 16 3.46 4.70 24.61
CA LEU A 16 4.38 5.04 23.54
C LEU A 16 5.80 5.10 24.11
N THR A 17 6.78 4.66 23.32
CA THR A 17 8.18 4.58 23.77
C THR A 17 9.12 5.12 22.70
N SER A 18 10.21 5.74 23.13
CA SER A 18 11.28 6.18 22.23
C SER A 18 10.78 7.10 21.11
N LEU A 19 10.01 8.13 21.44
CA LEU A 19 9.39 9.03 20.45
C LEU A 19 10.44 9.79 19.62
N ASP A 20 11.53 10.22 20.25
CA ASP A 20 12.62 10.95 19.56
C ASP A 20 13.55 10.05 18.74
N LYS A 21 13.26 8.74 18.71
CA LYS A 21 14.07 7.81 17.93
C LYS A 21 13.91 8.11 16.44
N LEU A 22 15.02 8.32 15.76
CA LEU A 22 15.05 8.43 14.30
C LEU A 22 14.63 7.10 13.66
N LEU A 23 13.50 7.10 12.96
CA LEU A 23 13.09 5.99 12.10
C LEU A 23 13.57 6.19 10.67
N PHE A 24 13.74 7.43 10.21
CA PHE A 24 14.37 7.76 8.93
C PHE A 24 15.58 8.67 9.16
N PRO A 25 16.79 8.11 9.35
CA PRO A 25 17.97 8.90 9.71
C PRO A 25 18.37 9.95 8.66
N SER A 26 18.10 9.71 7.37
CA SER A 26 18.46 10.62 6.26
C SER A 26 17.74 11.97 6.32
N THR A 27 16.57 12.00 6.94
CA THR A 27 15.63 13.11 7.00
C THR A 27 15.33 13.50 8.44
N GLU A 28 16.06 12.90 9.39
CA GLU A 28 15.88 13.06 10.83
C GLU A 28 14.44 12.83 11.31
N THR A 29 13.63 12.08 10.55
CA THR A 29 12.24 11.80 10.92
C THR A 29 12.18 10.82 12.08
N THR A 30 11.53 11.26 13.15
CA THR A 30 11.37 10.56 14.41
C THR A 30 10.20 9.59 14.40
N LYS A 31 10.17 8.68 15.38
CA LYS A 31 9.04 7.80 15.64
C LYS A 31 7.78 8.59 16.01
N GLY A 32 7.93 9.70 16.74
CA GLY A 32 6.84 10.61 17.08
C GLY A 32 6.16 11.17 15.84
N GLU A 33 6.93 11.62 14.85
CA GLU A 33 6.40 12.13 13.58
C GLU A 33 5.72 11.03 12.75
N VAL A 34 6.29 9.83 12.71
CA VAL A 34 5.65 8.67 12.06
C VAL A 34 4.31 8.32 12.71
N LEU A 35 4.23 8.35 14.05
CA LEU A 35 2.98 8.16 14.78
C LEU A 35 1.97 9.27 14.47
N ASN A 36 2.42 10.52 14.44
CA ASN A 36 1.59 11.67 14.14
C ASN A 36 1.03 11.61 12.71
N TYR A 37 1.85 11.23 11.73
CA TYR A 37 1.41 11.01 10.35
C TYR A 37 0.27 9.99 10.29
N TYR A 38 0.49 8.80 10.86
CA TYR A 38 -0.53 7.75 10.85
C TYR A 38 -1.80 8.12 11.61
N ALA A 39 -1.71 8.99 12.62
CA ALA A 39 -2.88 9.53 13.30
C ALA A 39 -3.68 10.49 12.41
N GLN A 40 -3.00 11.34 11.64
CA GLN A 40 -3.65 12.32 10.75
C GLN A 40 -4.28 11.68 9.51
N VAL A 41 -3.67 10.64 8.94
CA VAL A 41 -4.25 9.91 7.79
C VAL A 41 -5.19 8.79 8.21
N ALA A 42 -5.47 8.61 9.50
CA ALA A 42 -6.21 7.44 9.99
C ALA A 42 -7.60 7.32 9.37
N ASP A 43 -8.33 8.43 9.25
CA ASP A 43 -9.70 8.43 8.74
C ASP A 43 -9.80 7.94 7.29
N VAL A 44 -8.76 8.21 6.48
CA VAL A 44 -8.69 7.79 5.07
C VAL A 44 -7.96 6.45 4.88
N LEU A 45 -6.99 6.12 5.75
CA LEU A 45 -6.24 4.87 5.71
C LEU A 45 -7.05 3.68 6.22
N LEU A 46 -7.77 3.84 7.34
CA LEU A 46 -8.46 2.75 8.04
C LEU A 46 -9.50 2.03 7.16
N PRO A 47 -10.32 2.71 6.34
CA PRO A 47 -11.20 2.02 5.39
C PRO A 47 -10.48 1.01 4.50
N HIS A 48 -9.26 1.34 4.03
CA HIS A 48 -8.47 0.44 3.18
C HIS A 48 -7.82 -0.74 3.92
N LEU A 49 -7.77 -0.70 5.25
CA LEU A 49 -7.29 -1.77 6.14
C LEU A 49 -8.43 -2.63 6.70
N ALA A 50 -9.65 -2.08 6.76
CA ALA A 50 -10.80 -2.67 7.43
C ALA A 50 -11.09 -4.10 6.95
N SER A 51 -11.22 -5.02 7.91
CA SER A 51 -11.49 -6.45 7.67
C SER A 51 -10.46 -7.13 6.76
N ARG A 52 -9.22 -6.62 6.67
CA ARG A 52 -8.13 -7.26 5.92
C ARG A 52 -7.04 -7.77 6.88
N PRO A 53 -6.56 -9.02 6.74
CA PRO A 53 -5.45 -9.52 7.55
C PRO A 53 -4.17 -8.76 7.23
N LEU A 54 -3.66 -8.02 8.22
CA LEU A 54 -2.55 -7.09 8.02
C LEU A 54 -1.18 -7.76 8.17
N THR A 55 -0.39 -7.69 7.10
CA THR A 55 1.06 -7.94 7.15
C THR A 55 1.79 -6.64 7.44
N ARG A 56 2.68 -6.64 8.44
CA ARG A 56 3.48 -5.45 8.77
C ARG A 56 4.91 -5.66 8.30
N VAL A 57 5.57 -4.59 7.85
CA VAL A 57 7.04 -4.58 7.74
C VAL A 57 7.59 -3.63 8.80
N ARG A 58 8.50 -4.16 9.62
CA ARG A 58 8.99 -3.49 10.82
C ARG A 58 10.45 -3.14 10.69
N TRP A 59 10.80 -1.94 11.14
CA TRP A 59 12.18 -1.46 11.27
C TRP A 59 12.49 -1.16 12.74
N PRO A 60 12.87 -2.18 13.54
CA PRO A 60 13.13 -2.00 14.96
C PRO A 60 14.25 -1.03 15.29
N HIS A 61 15.07 -0.61 14.32
CA HIS A 61 16.17 0.35 14.49
C HIS A 61 16.14 1.48 13.45
N GLY A 62 15.03 1.66 12.73
CA GLY A 62 14.90 2.64 11.65
C GLY A 62 15.35 2.10 10.28
N THR A 63 15.08 2.85 9.22
CA THR A 63 15.27 2.43 7.82
C THR A 63 16.71 2.26 7.37
N GLY A 64 17.67 2.72 8.18
CA GLY A 64 19.10 2.47 8.01
C GLY A 64 19.56 1.06 8.44
N ASP A 65 18.68 0.23 8.99
CA ASP A 65 18.99 -1.12 9.49
C ASP A 65 18.01 -2.17 8.92
N GLN A 66 18.17 -3.43 9.33
CA GLN A 66 17.38 -4.56 8.88
C GLN A 66 15.90 -4.40 9.21
N SER A 67 15.08 -4.81 8.25
CA SER A 67 13.65 -4.95 8.40
C SER A 67 13.23 -6.42 8.41
N PHE A 68 12.01 -6.67 8.85
CA PHE A 68 11.39 -7.98 8.69
C PHE A 68 9.89 -7.87 8.44
N PHE A 69 9.38 -8.82 7.68
CA PHE A 69 7.95 -9.04 7.49
C PHE A 69 7.38 -9.78 8.70
N GLU A 70 6.30 -9.27 9.26
CA GLU A 70 5.60 -9.87 10.38
C GLU A 70 4.14 -10.08 10.00
N LYS A 71 3.77 -11.35 9.79
CA LYS A 71 2.40 -11.78 9.53
C LYS A 71 1.71 -12.18 10.82
N ASN A 72 2.32 -13.11 11.55
CA ASN A 72 1.78 -13.61 12.81
C ASN A 72 1.82 -12.52 13.90
N LEU A 73 0.77 -12.42 14.70
CA LEU A 73 0.80 -11.63 15.92
C LEU A 73 1.68 -12.31 16.97
N PRO A 74 2.55 -11.56 17.68
CA PRO A 74 3.29 -12.10 18.81
C PRO A 74 2.34 -12.47 19.96
N SER A 75 2.72 -13.44 20.78
CA SER A 75 1.92 -13.92 21.92
C SER A 75 1.59 -12.82 22.94
N GLY A 76 2.43 -11.80 23.06
CA GLY A 76 2.23 -10.65 23.92
C GLY A 76 1.33 -9.54 23.35
N ALA A 77 0.71 -9.75 22.18
CA ALA A 77 -0.21 -8.76 21.61
C ALA A 77 -1.44 -8.56 22.52
N PRO A 78 -1.88 -7.30 22.74
CA PRO A 78 -3.02 -7.00 23.62
C PRO A 78 -4.28 -7.77 23.25
N SER A 79 -5.06 -8.18 24.26
CA SER A 79 -6.31 -8.92 24.06
C SER A 79 -7.37 -8.14 23.28
N TRP A 80 -7.33 -6.81 23.35
CA TRP A 80 -8.24 -5.92 22.64
C TRP A 80 -7.88 -5.72 21.16
N LEU A 81 -6.69 -6.15 20.71
CA LEU A 81 -6.31 -6.08 19.29
C LEU A 81 -7.03 -7.20 18.54
N PRO A 82 -7.98 -6.87 17.63
CA PRO A 82 -8.72 -7.88 16.89
C PRO A 82 -7.78 -8.67 15.99
N ARG A 83 -8.12 -9.94 15.75
CA ARG A 83 -7.26 -10.88 15.03
C ARG A 83 -8.08 -11.94 14.32
N VAL A 84 -7.54 -12.42 13.20
CA VAL A 84 -8.11 -13.53 12.45
C VAL A 84 -7.05 -14.59 12.20
N ARG A 85 -7.43 -15.87 12.29
CA ARG A 85 -6.57 -16.97 11.89
C ARG A 85 -6.87 -17.32 10.44
N ILE A 86 -5.87 -17.19 9.57
CA ILE A 86 -5.93 -17.63 8.17
C ILE A 86 -4.85 -18.70 8.01
N ASP A 87 -5.29 -19.91 7.65
CA ASP A 87 -4.46 -21.11 7.66
C ASP A 87 -3.79 -21.29 9.05
N ASP A 88 -2.46 -21.26 9.11
CA ASP A 88 -1.70 -21.39 10.36
C ASP A 88 -1.19 -20.07 10.96
N VAL A 89 -1.62 -18.93 10.41
CA VAL A 89 -1.13 -17.60 10.80
C VAL A 89 -2.24 -16.77 11.42
N THR A 90 -1.97 -16.17 12.57
CA THR A 90 -2.88 -15.23 13.24
C THR A 90 -2.50 -13.79 12.88
N TYR A 91 -3.29 -13.14 12.04
CA TYR A 91 -3.06 -11.75 11.63
C TYR A 91 -3.81 -10.76 12.54
N PRO A 92 -3.27 -9.55 12.77
CA PRO A 92 -4.06 -8.45 13.29
C PRO A 92 -5.06 -7.96 12.24
N LEU A 93 -6.18 -7.49 12.73
CA LEU A 93 -7.08 -6.60 12.00
C LEU A 93 -6.90 -5.19 12.58
N VAL A 94 -7.06 -4.17 11.74
CA VAL A 94 -6.92 -2.77 12.13
C VAL A 94 -8.17 -2.03 11.68
N GLU A 95 -8.98 -1.68 12.67
CA GLU A 95 -10.31 -1.09 12.50
C GLU A 95 -10.41 0.29 13.14
N ASP A 96 -9.47 0.64 14.03
CA ASP A 96 -9.47 1.93 14.72
C ASP A 96 -8.06 2.51 14.92
N LEU A 97 -8.02 3.78 15.30
CA LEU A 97 -6.80 4.54 15.50
C LEU A 97 -5.92 3.98 16.64
N ALA A 98 -6.51 3.40 17.69
CA ALA A 98 -5.74 2.82 18.80
C ALA A 98 -4.97 1.56 18.36
N GLN A 99 -5.61 0.72 17.54
CA GLN A 99 -5.01 -0.46 16.95
C GLN A 99 -3.87 -0.08 15.99
N LEU A 100 -4.10 0.91 15.12
CA LEU A 100 -3.09 1.45 14.22
C LEU A 100 -1.89 2.01 15.01
N THR A 101 -2.16 2.89 15.98
CA THR A 101 -1.15 3.50 16.85
C THR A 101 -0.30 2.45 17.56
N TYR A 102 -0.91 1.39 18.08
CA TYR A 102 -0.19 0.30 18.72
C TYR A 102 0.80 -0.39 17.77
N LEU A 103 0.39 -0.71 16.55
CA LEU A 103 1.25 -1.37 15.57
C LEU A 103 2.38 -0.44 15.10
N VAL A 104 2.07 0.82 14.81
CA VAL A 104 3.09 1.82 14.44
C VAL A 104 4.09 2.04 15.58
N ASN A 105 3.64 1.99 16.84
CA ASN A 105 4.52 2.05 18.01
C ASN A 105 5.46 0.83 18.12
N LEU A 106 5.17 -0.29 17.44
CA LEU A 106 6.09 -1.43 17.28
C LEU A 106 7.07 -1.26 16.11
N ASN A 107 7.14 -0.05 15.55
CA ASN A 107 7.91 0.35 14.37
C ASN A 107 7.45 -0.35 13.09
N SER A 108 6.15 -0.66 12.98
CA SER A 108 5.52 -1.07 11.71
C SER A 108 5.40 0.15 10.81
N ILE A 109 6.40 0.33 9.92
CA ILE A 109 6.43 1.44 8.97
C ILE A 109 5.54 1.14 7.77
N GLU A 110 5.59 -0.09 7.23
CA GLU A 110 4.75 -0.47 6.09
C GLU A 110 3.58 -1.38 6.51
N LEU A 111 2.42 -1.11 5.92
CA LEU A 111 1.17 -1.83 6.12
C LEU A 111 0.74 -2.47 4.80
N HIS A 112 0.71 -3.81 4.77
CA HIS A 112 0.42 -4.58 3.56
C HIS A 112 -0.82 -5.44 3.76
N VAL A 113 -1.75 -5.36 2.82
CA VAL A 113 -3.05 -6.05 2.88
C VAL A 113 -3.32 -6.80 1.58
N PRO A 114 -4.10 -7.89 1.62
CA PRO A 114 -4.60 -8.54 0.41
C PRO A 114 -5.68 -7.68 -0.29
N GLN A 115 -6.15 -8.16 -1.44
CA GLN A 115 -7.25 -7.53 -2.20
C GLN A 115 -8.64 -8.04 -1.81
N TRP A 116 -8.72 -8.91 -0.80
CA TRP A 116 -9.94 -9.46 -0.24
C TRP A 116 -10.13 -9.04 1.23
N ARG A 117 -11.34 -9.22 1.75
CA ARG A 117 -11.71 -9.02 3.16
C ARG A 117 -12.13 -10.35 3.80
N ILE A 118 -12.25 -10.36 5.12
CA ILE A 118 -12.93 -11.41 5.86
C ILE A 118 -14.37 -11.02 6.18
N ASP A 119 -15.23 -12.00 6.36
CA ASP A 119 -16.53 -11.81 7.02
C ASP A 119 -16.40 -11.83 8.56
N GLU A 120 -17.52 -11.70 9.27
CA GLU A 120 -17.59 -11.70 10.73
C GLU A 120 -17.12 -13.02 11.37
N ASP A 121 -17.25 -14.14 10.64
CA ASP A 121 -16.82 -15.47 11.06
C ASP A 121 -15.33 -15.73 10.75
N GLY A 122 -14.65 -14.78 10.09
CA GLY A 122 -13.25 -14.88 9.70
C GLY A 122 -13.00 -15.65 8.41
N ASN A 123 -14.04 -15.96 7.63
CA ASN A 123 -13.90 -16.60 6.34
C ASN A 123 -13.43 -15.58 5.29
N ARG A 124 -12.58 -16.05 4.38
CA ARG A 124 -12.11 -15.25 3.25
C ARG A 124 -13.26 -15.00 2.27
N LEU A 125 -13.57 -13.73 2.02
CA LEU A 125 -14.47 -13.31 0.93
C LEU A 125 -13.72 -13.24 -0.40
N HIS A 126 -14.48 -13.13 -1.49
CA HIS A 126 -13.92 -12.74 -2.78
C HIS A 126 -13.30 -11.34 -2.71
N PRO A 127 -12.28 -11.04 -3.55
CA PRO A 127 -11.74 -9.69 -3.67
C PRO A 127 -12.80 -8.64 -3.93
N ASP A 128 -12.75 -7.59 -3.13
CA ASP A 128 -13.55 -6.37 -3.30
C ASP A 128 -12.79 -5.31 -4.10
N ARG A 129 -11.54 -5.59 -4.49
CA ARG A 129 -10.77 -4.74 -5.39
C ARG A 129 -9.81 -5.54 -6.27
N LEU A 130 -9.49 -4.94 -7.41
CA LEU A 130 -8.39 -5.32 -8.31
C LEU A 130 -7.18 -4.42 -8.01
N VAL A 131 -5.96 -4.95 -8.15
CA VAL A 131 -4.75 -4.13 -8.22
C VAL A 131 -3.93 -4.44 -9.47
N ILE A 132 -3.48 -3.40 -10.17
CA ILE A 132 -2.48 -3.49 -11.24
C ILE A 132 -1.21 -2.80 -10.74
N ASP A 133 -0.15 -3.57 -10.52
CA ASP A 133 1.12 -3.07 -10.00
C ASP A 133 2.12 -2.85 -11.15
N LEU A 134 2.58 -1.61 -11.31
CA LEU A 134 3.44 -1.17 -12.40
C LEU A 134 4.86 -0.96 -11.88
N ASP A 135 5.70 -1.96 -12.08
CA ASP A 135 7.07 -2.01 -11.57
C ASP A 135 8.09 -1.63 -12.66
N PRO A 136 8.77 -0.48 -12.56
CA PRO A 136 9.75 -0.09 -13.56
C PRO A 136 11.02 -0.94 -13.44
N GLY A 137 11.46 -1.52 -14.56
CA GLY A 137 12.77 -2.14 -14.70
C GLY A 137 13.89 -1.09 -14.73
N THR A 138 15.13 -1.54 -14.65
CA THR A 138 16.30 -0.65 -14.72
C THR A 138 16.25 0.23 -15.96
N GLY A 139 16.37 1.55 -15.79
CA GLY A 139 16.31 2.54 -16.87
C GLY A 139 14.91 3.08 -17.17
N ALA A 140 13.85 2.46 -16.65
CA ALA A 140 12.50 3.02 -16.64
C ALA A 140 12.19 3.62 -15.24
N GLY A 141 11.19 4.50 -15.18
CA GLY A 141 10.74 5.13 -13.95
C GLY A 141 9.26 5.49 -13.97
N LEU A 142 8.87 6.45 -13.14
CA LEU A 142 7.47 6.87 -12.98
C LEU A 142 6.84 7.40 -14.26
N ARG A 143 7.62 7.98 -15.17
CA ARG A 143 7.12 8.44 -16.47
C ARG A 143 6.57 7.27 -17.29
N GLU A 144 7.36 6.21 -17.45
CA GLU A 144 6.95 5.02 -18.17
C GLU A 144 5.80 4.32 -17.43
N CYS A 145 5.81 4.29 -16.09
CA CYS A 145 4.67 3.82 -15.30
C CYS A 145 3.39 4.61 -15.63
N ALA A 146 3.45 5.93 -15.70
CA ALA A 146 2.31 6.80 -15.99
C ALA A 146 1.79 6.57 -17.42
N GLN A 147 2.67 6.39 -18.40
CA GLN A 147 2.28 6.03 -19.77
C GLN A 147 1.50 4.72 -19.81
N VAL A 148 1.99 3.69 -19.12
CA VAL A 148 1.30 2.40 -19.02
C VAL A 148 0.01 2.52 -18.21
N ALA A 149 -0.01 3.37 -17.19
CA ALA A 149 -1.20 3.59 -16.38
C ALA A 149 -2.38 4.17 -17.17
N VAL A 150 -2.12 5.15 -18.03
CA VAL A 150 -3.13 5.70 -18.94
C VAL A 150 -3.66 4.61 -19.88
N MET A 151 -2.79 3.76 -20.45
CA MET A 151 -3.22 2.64 -21.29
C MET A 151 -4.09 1.63 -20.54
N VAL A 152 -3.74 1.32 -19.29
CA VAL A 152 -4.51 0.42 -18.43
C VAL A 152 -5.88 1.02 -18.09
N ARG A 153 -5.93 2.31 -17.74
CA ARG A 153 -7.19 3.03 -17.50
C ARG A 153 -8.11 2.96 -18.69
N ASP A 154 -7.63 3.37 -19.86
CA ASP A 154 -8.47 3.44 -21.05
C ASP A 154 -9.04 2.04 -21.36
N ARG A 155 -8.21 0.99 -21.26
CA ARG A 155 -8.63 -0.39 -21.47
C ARG A 155 -9.63 -0.92 -20.45
N LEU A 156 -9.47 -0.62 -19.16
CA LEU A 156 -10.36 -1.09 -18.10
C LEU A 156 -11.65 -0.26 -17.99
N SER A 157 -11.62 1.02 -18.41
CA SER A 157 -12.81 1.87 -18.50
C SER A 157 -13.83 1.33 -19.52
N GLU A 158 -13.37 0.71 -20.61
CA GLU A 158 -14.23 0.00 -21.57
C GLU A 158 -14.99 -1.18 -20.94
N LEU A 159 -14.50 -1.70 -19.81
CA LEU A 159 -15.13 -2.76 -19.03
C LEU A 159 -15.98 -2.21 -17.87
N GLY A 160 -16.12 -0.89 -17.77
CA GLY A 160 -16.85 -0.23 -16.69
C GLY A 160 -16.10 -0.19 -15.36
N LEU A 161 -14.79 -0.45 -15.34
CA LEU A 161 -13.97 -0.36 -14.14
C LEU A 161 -13.34 1.04 -14.04
N GLU A 162 -13.72 1.77 -13.00
CA GLU A 162 -13.04 2.99 -12.59
C GLU A 162 -11.74 2.68 -11.88
N LEU A 163 -10.67 3.39 -12.25
CA LEU A 163 -9.33 3.19 -11.71
C LEU A 163 -8.86 4.37 -10.87
N PHE A 164 -8.19 4.07 -9.77
CA PHE A 164 -7.58 5.03 -8.86
C PHE A 164 -6.06 4.83 -8.84
N PRO A 165 -5.27 5.82 -9.30
CA PRO A 165 -3.82 5.70 -9.34
C PRO A 165 -3.18 6.05 -7.99
N VAL A 166 -2.21 5.24 -7.58
CA VAL A 166 -1.47 5.40 -6.32
C VAL A 166 0.02 5.25 -6.63
N THR A 167 0.81 6.31 -6.48
CA THR A 167 2.27 6.19 -6.54
C THR A 167 2.76 5.33 -5.38
N SER A 168 3.60 4.32 -5.62
CA SER A 168 3.87 3.27 -4.61
C SER A 168 4.67 3.75 -3.38
N GLY A 169 5.24 4.95 -3.42
CA GLY A 169 6.25 5.44 -2.49
C GLY A 169 7.63 4.79 -2.67
N SER A 170 7.82 3.91 -3.66
CA SER A 170 9.10 3.26 -3.94
C SER A 170 9.62 3.62 -5.32
N LYS A 171 9.31 2.83 -6.35
CA LYS A 171 9.81 3.07 -7.71
C LYS A 171 8.67 3.19 -8.72
N GLY A 172 7.66 2.34 -8.57
CA GLY A 172 6.50 2.28 -9.45
C GLY A 172 5.25 2.93 -8.88
N MET A 173 4.11 2.50 -9.40
CA MET A 173 2.77 2.90 -8.97
C MET A 173 1.80 1.72 -9.08
N GLN A 174 0.73 1.77 -8.31
CA GLN A 174 -0.41 0.86 -8.39
C GLN A 174 -1.62 1.56 -9.00
N LEU A 175 -2.50 0.78 -9.62
CA LEU A 175 -3.84 1.19 -10.00
C LEU A 175 -4.83 0.26 -9.31
N TYR A 176 -5.82 0.82 -8.64
CA TYR A 176 -6.87 0.05 -7.97
C TYR A 176 -8.20 0.23 -8.66
N ALA A 177 -9.04 -0.80 -8.65
CA ALA A 177 -10.43 -0.74 -9.08
C ALA A 177 -11.31 -1.43 -8.05
N GLY A 178 -12.46 -0.86 -7.71
CA GLY A 178 -13.47 -1.55 -6.90
C GLY A 178 -14.05 -2.74 -7.66
N LEU A 179 -14.34 -3.83 -6.97
CA LEU A 179 -14.99 -5.02 -7.52
C LEU A 179 -16.25 -5.38 -6.70
N PRO A 180 -17.32 -5.88 -7.34
CA PRO A 180 -18.55 -6.25 -6.64
C PRO A 180 -18.45 -7.57 -5.87
N GLY A 181 -17.27 -8.23 -5.83
CA GLY A 181 -17.06 -9.50 -5.12
C GLY A 181 -17.57 -10.75 -5.84
N ASP A 182 -17.84 -10.67 -7.14
CA ASP A 182 -18.30 -11.78 -7.97
C ASP A 182 -17.17 -12.68 -8.48
N LEU A 183 -15.95 -12.16 -8.59
CA LEU A 183 -14.76 -12.89 -9.02
C LEU A 183 -13.97 -13.44 -7.84
N SER A 184 -13.54 -14.70 -7.93
CA SER A 184 -12.52 -15.25 -7.03
C SER A 184 -11.14 -14.62 -7.27
N SER A 185 -10.23 -14.70 -6.30
CA SER A 185 -8.85 -14.20 -6.47
C SER A 185 -8.12 -14.77 -7.69
N ASP A 186 -8.40 -16.02 -8.06
CA ASP A 186 -7.81 -16.64 -9.25
C ASP A 186 -8.36 -16.02 -10.54
N GLN A 187 -9.67 -15.74 -10.59
CA GLN A 187 -10.28 -15.04 -11.73
C GLN A 187 -9.79 -13.60 -11.84
N THR A 188 -9.69 -12.86 -10.72
CA THR A 188 -9.14 -11.49 -10.69
C THR A 188 -7.68 -11.46 -11.15
N ARG A 189 -6.86 -12.44 -10.70
CA ARG A 189 -5.49 -12.64 -11.18
C ARG A 189 -5.44 -12.91 -12.69
N ASP A 190 -6.31 -13.78 -13.19
CA ASP A 190 -6.33 -14.14 -14.61
C ASP A 190 -6.74 -12.95 -15.49
N LEU A 191 -7.68 -12.11 -15.04
CA LEU A 191 -8.02 -10.85 -15.69
C LEU A 191 -6.81 -9.92 -15.78
N ALA A 192 -6.11 -9.70 -14.66
CA ALA A 192 -4.90 -8.88 -14.63
C ALA A 192 -3.79 -9.44 -15.53
N GLN A 193 -3.62 -10.76 -15.56
CA GLN A 193 -2.63 -11.43 -16.40
C GLN A 193 -2.97 -11.30 -17.89
N GLN A 194 -4.24 -11.45 -18.28
CA GLN A 194 -4.69 -11.27 -19.66
C GLN A 194 -4.44 -9.83 -20.13
N LEU A 195 -4.78 -8.84 -19.31
CA LEU A 195 -4.45 -7.43 -19.58
C LEU A 195 -2.94 -7.22 -19.78
N ALA A 196 -2.13 -7.80 -18.90
CA ALA A 196 -0.67 -7.70 -18.98
C ALA A 196 -0.10 -8.31 -20.28
N GLN A 197 -0.63 -9.46 -20.69
CA GLN A 197 -0.28 -10.12 -21.94
C GLN A 197 -0.68 -9.28 -23.16
N GLU A 198 -1.89 -8.73 -23.15
CA GLU A 198 -2.42 -7.86 -24.20
C GLU A 198 -1.54 -6.62 -24.38
N LEU A 199 -1.24 -5.90 -23.28
CA LEU A 199 -0.41 -4.70 -23.32
C LEU A 199 1.03 -5.00 -23.70
N THR A 200 1.60 -6.12 -23.24
CA THR A 200 2.94 -6.56 -23.67
C THR A 200 2.98 -6.84 -25.17
N LYS A 201 1.90 -7.40 -25.76
CA LYS A 201 1.83 -7.66 -27.21
C LYS A 201 1.69 -6.37 -28.00
N LYS A 202 0.90 -5.41 -27.53
CA LYS A 202 0.69 -4.11 -28.19
C LYS A 202 1.88 -3.15 -28.06
N HIS A 203 2.55 -3.18 -26.91
CA HIS A 203 3.65 -2.27 -26.55
C HIS A 203 4.89 -3.05 -26.06
N PRO A 204 5.49 -3.92 -26.89
CA PRO A 204 6.55 -4.83 -26.45
C PRO A 204 7.83 -4.11 -26.00
N ASP A 205 8.04 -2.87 -26.43
CA ASP A 205 9.19 -2.05 -26.04
C ASP A 205 9.00 -1.32 -24.71
N LEU A 206 7.77 -1.28 -24.18
CA LEU A 206 7.40 -0.55 -22.96
C LEU A 206 6.92 -1.47 -21.85
N VAL A 207 6.22 -2.56 -22.16
CA VAL A 207 5.56 -3.43 -21.16
C VAL A 207 6.08 -4.85 -21.22
N VAL A 208 6.23 -5.48 -20.04
CA VAL A 208 6.52 -6.91 -19.91
C VAL A 208 5.66 -7.53 -18.82
N TRP A 209 5.05 -8.68 -19.09
CA TRP A 209 4.26 -9.43 -18.09
C TRP A 209 4.98 -10.67 -17.54
N LYS A 210 6.06 -11.10 -18.20
CA LYS A 210 6.88 -12.25 -17.78
C LYS A 210 7.73 -11.86 -16.57
N MET A 211 7.74 -12.71 -15.54
CA MET A 211 8.50 -12.45 -14.31
C MET A 211 10.02 -12.37 -14.51
N THR A 212 10.55 -12.90 -15.62
CA THR A 212 11.98 -12.96 -15.92
C THR A 212 12.63 -11.56 -15.88
N LYS A 213 13.50 -11.34 -14.88
CA LYS A 213 14.14 -10.03 -14.62
C LYS A 213 14.98 -9.51 -15.80
N SER A 214 15.62 -10.39 -16.57
CA SER A 214 16.44 -10.00 -17.73
C SER A 214 15.63 -9.38 -18.88
N LEU A 215 14.31 -9.50 -18.88
CA LEU A 215 13.42 -8.90 -19.89
C LEU A 215 12.95 -7.48 -19.52
N ARG A 216 13.25 -7.01 -18.31
CA ARG A 216 12.74 -5.75 -17.75
C ARG A 216 13.52 -4.47 -18.09
N PRO A 217 14.81 -4.47 -18.48
CA PRO A 217 15.50 -3.21 -18.76
C PRO A 217 14.74 -2.31 -19.74
N GLY A 218 14.51 -1.05 -19.34
CA GLY A 218 13.75 -0.05 -20.11
C GLY A 218 12.24 -0.28 -20.16
N LYS A 219 11.68 -1.26 -19.45
CA LYS A 219 10.27 -1.65 -19.51
C LYS A 219 9.59 -1.60 -18.14
N ILE A 220 8.28 -1.48 -18.16
CA ILE A 220 7.40 -1.65 -17.01
C ILE A 220 6.99 -3.12 -16.92
N PHE A 221 7.34 -3.75 -15.80
CA PHE A 221 6.79 -5.03 -15.42
C PHE A 221 5.38 -4.81 -14.86
N LEU A 222 4.36 -5.33 -15.55
CA LEU A 222 3.00 -5.32 -15.02
C LEU A 222 2.82 -6.59 -14.17
N ASP A 223 2.92 -6.43 -12.85
CA ASP A 223 2.85 -7.53 -11.88
C ASP A 223 1.39 -7.91 -11.59
N TRP A 224 0.84 -8.75 -12.46
CA TRP A 224 -0.47 -9.36 -12.29
C TRP A 224 -0.58 -10.26 -11.04
N SER A 225 0.55 -10.68 -10.45
CA SER A 225 0.56 -11.64 -9.35
C SER A 225 0.10 -11.06 -8.01
N GLN A 226 0.02 -9.74 -7.88
CA GLN A 226 -0.48 -9.06 -6.67
C GLN A 226 -1.95 -9.40 -6.33
N ASN A 227 -2.71 -9.93 -7.28
CA ASN A 227 -4.08 -10.40 -7.08
C ASN A 227 -4.19 -11.86 -6.58
N VAL A 228 -3.08 -12.59 -6.46
CA VAL A 228 -3.08 -13.92 -5.85
C VAL A 228 -3.47 -13.81 -4.38
N ALA A 229 -4.38 -14.66 -3.89
CA ALA A 229 -4.94 -14.56 -2.54
C ALA A 229 -3.89 -14.55 -1.40
N ALA A 230 -2.75 -15.22 -1.59
CA ALA A 230 -1.66 -15.30 -0.61
C ALA A 230 -0.71 -14.08 -0.62
N LYS A 231 -0.86 -13.17 -1.58
CA LYS A 231 -0.05 -11.95 -1.72
C LYS A 231 -0.70 -10.80 -0.95
N THR A 232 0.14 -9.82 -0.62
CA THR A 232 -0.26 -8.56 -0.02
C THR A 232 0.45 -7.44 -0.75
N THR A 233 -0.23 -6.31 -0.88
CA THR A 233 0.29 -5.10 -1.50
C THR A 233 0.30 -3.99 -0.46
N ILE A 234 1.21 -3.04 -0.61
CA ILE A 234 1.25 -1.85 0.25
C ILE A 234 -0.13 -1.16 0.21
N CYS A 235 -0.66 -0.80 1.36
CA CYS A 235 -1.93 -0.10 1.48
C CYS A 235 -1.76 1.36 1.04
N PRO A 236 -2.74 1.97 0.33
CA PRO A 236 -2.78 3.43 0.16
C PRO A 236 -2.56 4.15 1.49
N TYR A 237 -1.88 5.29 1.47
CA TYR A 237 -1.45 6.08 2.64
C TYR A 237 -0.42 5.43 3.57
N SER A 238 0.01 4.18 3.35
CA SER A 238 1.08 3.60 4.14
C SER A 238 2.45 4.18 3.77
N LEU A 239 3.26 4.49 4.78
CA LEU A 239 4.66 4.85 4.61
C LEU A 239 5.46 3.70 3.99
N ARG A 240 6.57 4.05 3.36
CA ARG A 240 7.56 3.11 2.81
C ARG A 240 8.82 3.15 3.63
N GLY A 241 9.36 1.98 3.97
CA GLY A 241 10.64 1.86 4.66
C GLY A 241 11.82 2.09 3.72
N LYS A 242 11.91 3.30 3.16
CA LYS A 242 12.95 3.75 2.24
C LYS A 242 13.92 4.70 2.93
N GLU A 243 14.84 5.25 2.15
CA GLU A 243 15.78 6.26 2.63
C GLU A 243 15.02 7.45 3.22
N THR A 244 13.99 7.95 2.52
CA THR A 244 13.10 9.01 2.98
C THR A 244 11.68 8.48 3.26
N PRO A 245 10.89 9.13 4.13
CA PRO A 245 9.51 8.74 4.49
C PRO A 245 8.49 9.02 3.40
N THR A 246 8.65 8.36 2.25
CA THR A 246 7.68 8.39 1.16
C THR A 246 6.46 7.52 1.47
N VAL A 247 5.36 7.78 0.76
CA VAL A 247 4.05 7.17 0.98
C VAL A 247 3.55 6.48 -0.28
N ALA A 248 2.79 5.39 -0.12
CA ALA A 248 1.90 4.89 -1.16
C ALA A 248 0.74 5.89 -1.40
N ALA A 249 1.00 6.96 -2.14
CA ALA A 249 0.17 8.15 -2.19
C ALA A 249 -0.83 8.14 -3.36
N PRO A 250 -2.14 8.25 -3.10
CA PRO A 250 -3.17 8.46 -4.13
C PRO A 250 -2.92 9.72 -4.96
N ARG A 251 -3.19 9.64 -6.27
CA ARG A 251 -2.96 10.69 -7.27
C ARG A 251 -4.22 10.95 -8.08
N THR A 252 -4.30 12.13 -8.67
CA THR A 252 -5.32 12.44 -9.68
C THR A 252 -4.89 11.90 -11.05
N TRP A 253 -5.85 11.68 -11.95
CA TRP A 253 -5.53 11.33 -13.34
C TRP A 253 -4.81 12.45 -14.09
N ASP A 254 -5.13 13.71 -13.81
CA ASP A 254 -4.46 14.87 -14.41
C ASP A 254 -2.94 14.85 -14.14
N GLU A 255 -2.54 14.48 -12.92
CA GLU A 255 -1.11 14.33 -12.57
C GLU A 255 -0.45 13.16 -13.30
N VAL A 256 -1.16 12.04 -13.43
CA VAL A 256 -0.65 10.86 -14.14
C VAL A 256 -0.51 11.16 -15.64
N GLU A 257 -1.50 11.78 -16.26
CA GLU A 257 -1.45 12.19 -17.67
C GLU A 257 -0.35 13.23 -17.92
N ALA A 258 -0.22 14.22 -17.04
CA ALA A 258 0.89 15.17 -17.04
C ALA A 258 2.25 14.45 -16.98
N GLY A 259 2.39 13.48 -16.08
CA GLY A 259 3.58 12.64 -15.93
C GLY A 259 3.88 11.84 -17.20
N ALA A 260 2.86 11.22 -17.81
CA ALA A 260 2.98 10.49 -19.07
C ALA A 260 3.45 11.41 -20.23
N ALA A 261 2.99 12.66 -20.24
CA ALA A 261 3.40 13.70 -21.17
C ALA A 261 4.80 14.29 -20.89
N GLY A 262 5.48 13.86 -19.83
CA GLY A 262 6.85 14.25 -19.50
C GLY A 262 6.97 15.40 -18.49
N LYS A 263 5.88 15.81 -17.84
CA LYS A 263 5.97 16.65 -16.64
C LYS A 263 6.50 15.82 -15.46
N LYS A 264 6.99 16.51 -14.43
CA LYS A 264 7.56 15.88 -13.23
C LYS A 264 6.46 15.12 -12.47
N LEU A 265 6.64 13.81 -12.30
CA LEU A 265 5.83 12.94 -11.44
C LEU A 265 6.79 12.22 -10.49
N GLU A 266 6.57 12.38 -9.20
CA GLU A 266 7.46 11.90 -8.14
C GLU A 266 6.69 11.13 -7.07
N GLN A 267 7.41 10.31 -6.32
CA GLN A 267 6.90 9.74 -5.06
C GLN A 267 6.75 10.89 -4.06
N LEU A 268 5.68 10.84 -3.26
CA LEU A 268 5.40 11.89 -2.27
C LEU A 268 5.92 11.50 -0.90
N MET A 269 6.47 12.48 -0.20
CA MET A 269 6.80 12.44 1.21
C MET A 269 5.53 12.57 2.05
N PHE A 270 5.62 12.12 3.30
CA PHE A 270 4.47 12.08 4.20
C PHE A 270 3.87 13.46 4.54
N ASP A 271 4.68 14.51 4.59
CA ASP A 271 4.24 15.91 4.74
C ASP A 271 3.49 16.40 3.49
N GLU A 272 4.01 16.12 2.29
CA GLU A 272 3.32 16.45 1.03
C GLU A 272 1.97 15.73 0.91
N VAL A 273 1.86 14.50 1.45
CA VAL A 273 0.58 13.76 1.48
C VAL A 273 -0.41 14.41 2.43
N LEU A 274 0.03 14.92 3.58
CA LEU A 274 -0.84 15.63 4.53
C LEU A 274 -1.36 16.94 3.93
N ASP A 275 -0.47 17.75 3.33
CA ASP A 275 -0.85 19.00 2.67
C ASP A 275 -1.91 18.76 1.56
N ARG A 276 -1.76 17.66 0.82
CA ARG A 276 -2.72 17.28 -0.22
C ARG A 276 -4.03 16.74 0.34
N LEU A 277 -3.98 15.96 1.42
CA LEU A 277 -5.19 15.48 2.06
C LEU A 277 -6.04 16.66 2.57
N ASP A 278 -5.41 17.70 3.12
CA ASP A 278 -6.07 18.93 3.55
C ASP A 278 -6.67 19.72 2.37
N ALA A 279 -5.99 19.74 1.22
CA ALA A 279 -6.42 20.50 0.05
C ALA A 279 -7.50 19.79 -0.79
N ASP A 280 -7.32 18.49 -1.05
CA ASP A 280 -8.05 17.73 -2.05
C ASP A 280 -8.95 16.64 -1.44
N GLY A 281 -8.76 16.31 -0.15
CA GLY A 281 -9.44 15.20 0.50
C GLY A 281 -8.92 13.83 0.09
N ASP A 282 -9.75 12.80 0.28
CA ASP A 282 -9.42 11.42 -0.06
C ASP A 282 -9.68 11.13 -1.55
N LEU A 283 -8.60 11.04 -2.33
CA LEU A 283 -8.65 10.75 -3.76
C LEU A 283 -9.01 9.29 -4.09
N VAL A 284 -9.09 8.42 -3.10
CA VAL A 284 -9.45 6.99 -3.23
C VAL A 284 -10.67 6.62 -2.39
N ALA A 285 -11.46 7.61 -1.95
CA ALA A 285 -12.67 7.38 -1.15
C ALA A 285 -13.66 6.43 -1.84
N ASP A 286 -13.86 6.59 -3.15
CA ASP A 286 -14.80 5.81 -3.95
C ASP A 286 -14.27 4.42 -4.39
N LEU A 287 -13.09 4.01 -3.90
CA LEU A 287 -12.52 2.69 -4.20
C LEU A 287 -13.26 1.53 -3.48
N LEU A 288 -13.86 1.78 -2.32
CA LEU A 288 -14.27 0.74 -1.36
C LEU A 288 -15.77 0.57 -1.16
#